data_AF-A0A7W4ADX0-F1
#
_entry.id   AF-A0A7W4ADX0-F1
#
_cell.length_a   1.000
_cell.length_b   1.000
_cell.length_c   1.000
_cell.angle_alpha   90.00
_cell.angle_beta   90.00
_cell.angle_gamma   90.00
#
_symmetry.space_group_name_H-M   'P 1'
#
loop_
_entity.id
_entity.type
_entity.pdbx_description
1 polymer ?
#
loop_
_entity_poly.entity_id
_entity_poly.type
_entity_poly.pdbx_seq_one_letter_code
_entity_poly.pdbx_strand_id
1 'polypeptide(L)'
;MKTLISILLCSLLAACGFQSIKLVGYGKKLDVPVYEACFFDKFEEYRSLTSYLLSVEVEKAEGQITYYELTIDGTNTEDPSEVFTPKSFKESKEFMENIVNECSA
;
A
#
# COMPACT_ATOMS: atom_id res chain seq x y z
N MET A 1 37.34 -36.82 28.73
CA MET A 1 36.31 -35.75 28.68
C MET A 1 35.68 -35.84 27.29
N LYS A 2 34.64 -36.65 27.09
CA LYS A 2 33.20 -36.29 27.18
C LYS A 2 32.84 -35.02 26.39
N THR A 3 32.47 -35.25 25.12
CA THR A 3 31.29 -34.69 24.41
C THR A 3 30.94 -33.23 24.63
N LEU A 4 31.18 -32.37 23.64
CA LEU A 4 30.36 -31.17 23.38
C LEU A 4 30.44 -30.80 21.87
N ILE A 5 29.91 -31.68 21.00
CA ILE A 5 29.47 -31.32 19.65
C ILE A 5 27.96 -31.29 19.71
N SER A 6 27.38 -30.09 19.72
CA SER A 6 26.00 -29.77 19.36
C SER A 6 25.61 -28.53 20.14
N ILE A 7 25.37 -27.44 19.42
CA ILE A 7 24.36 -26.39 19.61
C ILE A 7 24.92 -25.20 18.81
N LEU A 8 24.88 -25.30 17.47
CA LEU A 8 25.16 -24.15 16.60
C LEU A 8 24.24 -24.13 15.37
N LEU A 9 23.06 -24.76 15.46
CA LEU A 9 22.19 -24.99 14.29
C LEU A 9 20.70 -24.80 14.57
N CYS A 10 20.31 -24.07 15.64
CA CYS A 10 18.90 -23.84 15.97
C CYS A 10 18.45 -22.38 15.99
N SER A 11 19.22 -21.43 15.45
CA SER A 11 18.83 -20.01 15.44
C SER A 11 18.43 -19.43 14.08
N LEU A 12 18.35 -20.23 13.01
CA LEU A 12 18.12 -19.69 11.65
C LEU A 12 16.69 -19.82 11.10
N LEU A 13 15.70 -20.28 11.88
CA LEU A 13 14.34 -20.52 11.35
C LEU A 13 13.28 -19.47 11.72
N ALA A 14 13.63 -18.33 12.32
CA ALA A 14 12.66 -17.30 12.70
C ALA A 14 12.68 -16.04 11.81
N ALA A 15 13.09 -16.16 10.55
CA ALA A 15 12.96 -15.08 9.57
C ALA A 15 12.28 -15.55 8.29
N CYS A 16 11.15 -16.26 8.42
CA CYS A 16 10.15 -16.21 7.36
C CYS A 16 9.32 -14.94 7.59
N GLY A 17 9.95 -13.78 7.38
CA GLY A 17 9.21 -12.54 7.27
C GLY A 17 8.26 -12.71 6.10
N PHE A 18 6.96 -12.62 6.36
CA PHE A 18 5.94 -12.66 5.32
C PHE A 18 6.22 -11.49 4.39
N GLN A 19 6.98 -11.76 3.33
CA GLN A 19 7.32 -10.76 2.34
C GLN A 19 6.03 -10.63 1.54
N SER A 20 5.23 -9.60 1.85
CA SER A 20 4.00 -9.35 1.11
C SER A 20 4.39 -9.36 -0.37
N ILE A 21 3.75 -10.26 -1.11
CA ILE A 21 3.90 -10.26 -2.55
C ILE A 21 3.37 -8.88 -2.95
N LYS A 22 4.25 -7.97 -3.39
CA LYS A 22 3.81 -6.64 -3.86
C LYS A 22 2.89 -6.87 -5.06
N LEU A 23 1.58 -6.84 -4.82
CA LEU A 23 0.54 -7.21 -5.75
C LEU A 23 0.04 -5.93 -6.44
N VAL A 24 0.86 -5.40 -7.35
CA VAL A 24 0.51 -4.34 -8.32
C VAL A 24 0.31 -2.95 -7.71
N GLY A 25 1.07 -1.96 -8.23
CA GLY A 25 0.98 -0.55 -7.85
C GLY A 25 0.52 0.34 -9.01
N TYR A 26 -0.11 1.47 -8.67
CA TYR A 26 -0.50 2.54 -9.58
C TYR A 26 0.16 3.85 -9.14
N GLY A 27 1.21 4.24 -9.86
CA GLY A 27 1.92 5.50 -9.70
C GLY A 27 1.44 6.58 -10.66
N LYS A 28 1.22 7.81 -10.17
CA LYS A 28 0.88 8.97 -10.99
C LYS A 28 1.56 10.24 -10.48
N LYS A 29 2.23 10.94 -11.40
CA LYS A 29 2.66 12.32 -11.21
C LYS A 29 1.47 13.26 -11.42
N LEU A 30 1.28 14.21 -10.51
CA LEU A 30 0.15 15.11 -10.51
C LEU A 30 0.42 16.35 -11.37
N ASP A 31 -0.55 16.70 -12.21
CA ASP A 31 -0.51 17.93 -13.01
C ASP A 31 -0.74 19.17 -12.13
N VAL A 32 -1.56 19.02 -11.09
CA VAL A 32 -1.81 20.03 -10.05
C VAL A 32 -1.43 19.40 -8.71
N PRO A 33 -0.53 20.01 -7.92
CA PRO A 33 -0.19 19.48 -6.60
C PRO A 33 -1.41 19.53 -5.65
N VAL A 34 -1.44 18.62 -4.70
CA VAL A 34 -2.56 18.47 -3.76
C VAL A 34 -2.13 18.75 -2.33
N TYR A 35 -3.04 19.29 -1.52
CA TYR A 35 -2.78 19.55 -0.10
C TYR A 35 -2.63 18.24 0.66
N GLU A 36 -1.49 18.10 1.36
CA GLU A 36 -1.13 16.86 2.07
C GLU A 36 -2.20 16.42 3.08
N ALA A 37 -2.67 17.35 3.93
CA ALA A 37 -3.66 17.03 4.95
C ALA A 37 -4.97 16.50 4.34
N CYS A 38 -5.49 17.19 3.32
CA CYS A 38 -6.69 16.75 2.61
C CYS A 38 -6.49 15.37 1.98
N PHE A 39 -5.35 15.15 1.31
CA PHE A 39 -5.05 13.90 0.63
C PHE A 39 -5.08 12.71 1.60
N PHE A 40 -4.39 12.82 2.74
CA PHE A 40 -4.34 11.72 3.70
C PHE A 40 -5.67 11.50 4.44
N ASP A 41 -6.38 12.59 4.78
CA ASP A 41 -7.72 12.48 5.38
C ASP A 41 -8.68 11.72 4.45
N LYS A 42 -8.68 12.08 3.17
CA LYS A 42 -9.50 11.38 2.16
C LYS A 42 -9.02 9.97 1.91
N PHE A 43 -7.72 9.74 1.80
CA PHE A 43 -7.18 8.40 1.62
C PHE A 43 -7.63 7.46 2.75
N GLU A 44 -7.54 7.88 4.01
CA GLU A 44 -7.99 7.05 5.15
C GLU A 44 -9.52 6.87 5.19
N GLU A 45 -10.30 7.91 4.86
CA GLU A 45 -11.76 7.80 4.73
C GLU A 45 -12.13 6.67 3.78
N TYR A 46 -11.58 6.67 2.57
CA TYR A 46 -11.88 5.66 1.57
C TYR A 46 -11.23 4.30 1.85
N ARG A 47 -10.01 4.25 2.43
CA ARG A 47 -9.38 2.99 2.85
C ARG A 47 -10.28 2.24 3.83
N SER A 48 -11.01 2.95 4.69
CA SER A 48 -11.95 2.36 5.63
C SER A 48 -13.21 1.74 5.00
N LEU A 49 -13.50 2.09 3.73
CA LEU A 49 -14.71 1.66 3.00
C LEU A 49 -14.47 0.43 2.11
N THR A 50 -13.23 -0.06 2.02
CA THR A 50 -12.85 -1.18 1.17
C THR A 50 -12.31 -2.36 1.97
N SER A 51 -12.45 -3.58 1.42
CA SER A 51 -11.82 -4.79 1.96
C SER A 51 -10.35 -4.93 1.53
N TYR A 52 -9.88 -4.12 0.58
CA TYR A 52 -8.48 -4.12 0.13
C TYR A 52 -7.54 -3.56 1.20
N LEU A 53 -6.37 -4.18 1.30
CA LEU A 53 -5.22 -3.62 2.01
C LEU A 53 -4.53 -2.62 1.09
N LEU A 54 -4.69 -1.33 1.38
CA LEU A 54 -4.12 -0.24 0.59
C LEU A 54 -2.94 0.42 1.31
N SER A 55 -1.84 0.61 0.59
CA SER A 55 -0.75 1.51 0.98
C SER A 55 -0.55 2.59 -0.07
N VAL A 56 -0.07 3.76 0.36
CA VAL A 56 0.25 4.86 -0.56
C VAL A 56 1.61 5.44 -0.20
N GLU A 57 2.48 5.54 -1.20
CA GLU A 57 3.72 6.30 -1.12
C GLU A 57 3.54 7.64 -1.85
N VAL A 58 4.15 8.71 -1.36
CA VAL A 58 3.99 10.06 -1.94
C VAL A 58 5.33 10.79 -2.05
N GLU A 59 5.51 11.55 -3.13
CA GLU A 59 6.57 12.56 -3.22
C GLU A 59 5.97 13.95 -3.01
N LYS A 60 6.76 14.84 -2.39
CA LYS A 60 6.30 16.16 -1.96
C LYS A 60 7.24 17.25 -2.44
N ALA A 61 6.66 18.41 -2.79
CA ALA A 61 7.38 19.66 -3.01
C ALA A 61 6.61 20.79 -2.32
N GLU A 62 7.31 21.64 -1.58
CA GLU A 62 6.71 22.82 -0.91
C GLU A 62 5.49 22.52 -0.03
N GLY A 63 5.48 21.35 0.64
CA GLY A 63 4.38 20.93 1.51
C GLY A 63 3.13 20.41 0.78
N GLN A 64 3.23 20.21 -0.54
CA GLN A 64 2.17 19.67 -1.39
C GLN A 64 2.63 18.35 -2.01
N ILE A 65 1.70 17.43 -2.24
CA ILE A 65 1.99 16.16 -2.89
C ILE A 65 2.04 16.39 -4.41
N THR A 66 3.09 15.90 -5.06
CA THR A 66 3.33 16.04 -6.50
C THR A 66 3.34 14.70 -7.24
N TYR A 67 3.45 13.60 -6.50
CA TYR A 67 3.36 12.23 -7.00
C TYR A 67 2.78 11.34 -5.91
N TYR A 68 1.99 10.34 -6.31
CA TYR A 68 1.58 9.24 -5.44
C TYR A 68 1.80 7.90 -6.13
N GLU A 69 1.94 6.85 -5.33
CA GLU A 69 1.90 5.46 -5.74
C GLU A 69 1.00 4.68 -4.80
N LEU A 70 -0.16 4.27 -5.31
CA LEU A 70 -1.10 3.41 -4.59
C LEU A 70 -0.72 1.95 -4.83
N THR A 71 -0.51 1.18 -3.77
CA THR A 71 -0.27 -0.26 -3.83
C THR A 71 -1.40 -1.03 -3.14
N ILE A 72 -1.79 -2.16 -3.71
CA ILE A 72 -2.69 -3.12 -3.07
C ILE A 72 -1.87 -4.27 -2.52
N ASP A 73 -1.82 -4.36 -1.20
CA ASP A 73 -1.00 -5.33 -0.46
C ASP A 73 -1.75 -6.64 -0.18
N GLY A 74 -3.00 -6.76 -0.64
CA GLY A 74 -3.88 -7.91 -0.43
C GLY A 74 -5.29 -7.50 -0.02
N THR A 75 -5.97 -8.35 0.74
CA THR A 75 -7.30 -8.07 1.30
C THR A 75 -7.37 -8.50 2.76
N ASN A 76 -8.27 -7.87 3.52
CA ASN A 76 -8.56 -8.22 4.90
C ASN A 76 -9.52 -9.41 5.03
N THR A 77 -9.87 -10.05 3.92
CA THR A 77 -10.82 -11.15 3.87
C THR A 77 -10.06 -12.46 3.67
N GLU A 78 -10.54 -13.55 4.28
CA GLU A 78 -10.05 -14.89 3.95
C GLU A 78 -10.58 -15.39 2.58
N ASP A 79 -11.22 -14.50 1.80
CA ASP A 79 -11.80 -14.83 0.51
C ASP A 79 -10.72 -14.82 -0.59
N PRO A 80 -10.31 -15.99 -1.11
CA PRO A 80 -9.30 -16.07 -2.15
C PRO A 80 -9.76 -15.47 -3.49
N SER A 81 -11.03 -15.10 -3.63
CA SER A 81 -11.58 -14.44 -4.82
C SER A 81 -11.46 -12.92 -4.80
N GLU A 82 -11.18 -12.31 -3.63
CA GLU A 82 -10.82 -10.90 -3.56
C GLU A 82 -9.34 -10.73 -3.91
N VAL A 83 -9.02 -10.91 -5.18
CA VAL A 83 -7.72 -10.55 -5.76
C VAL A 83 -7.87 -9.27 -6.56
N PHE A 84 -6.75 -8.59 -6.81
CA PHE A 84 -6.76 -7.44 -7.69
C PHE A 84 -7.21 -7.84 -9.11
N THR A 85 -8.35 -7.31 -9.53
CA THR A 85 -8.92 -7.49 -10.87
C THR A 85 -8.75 -6.22 -11.70
N PRO A 86 -8.87 -6.29 -13.04
CA PRO A 86 -8.96 -5.08 -13.86
C PRO A 86 -10.07 -4.11 -13.41
N LYS A 87 -11.14 -4.64 -12.81
CA LYS A 87 -12.22 -3.83 -12.23
C LYS A 87 -11.73 -3.06 -11.00
N SER A 88 -11.06 -3.72 -10.06
CA SER A 88 -10.51 -3.05 -8.87
C SER A 88 -9.38 -2.08 -9.22
N PHE A 89 -8.60 -2.32 -10.28
CA PHE A 89 -7.64 -1.33 -10.80
C PHE A 89 -8.33 -0.07 -11.29
N LYS A 90 -9.41 -0.23 -12.06
CA LYS A 90 -10.20 0.90 -12.54
C LYS A 90 -10.81 1.68 -11.38
N GLU A 91 -11.40 0.98 -10.40
CA GLU A 91 -11.96 1.60 -9.19
C GLU A 91 -10.88 2.31 -8.37
N SER A 92 -9.67 1.74 -8.26
CA SER A 92 -8.53 2.37 -7.57
C SER A 92 -8.06 3.65 -8.28
N LYS A 93 -8.10 3.65 -9.62
CA LYS A 93 -7.77 4.84 -10.41
C LYS A 93 -8.83 5.93 -10.24
N GLU A 94 -10.10 5.60 -10.37
CA GLU A 94 -11.22 6.52 -10.16
C GLU A 94 -11.21 7.08 -8.73
N PHE A 95 -10.88 6.23 -7.76
CA PHE A 95 -10.67 6.58 -6.36
C PHE A 95 -9.58 7.65 -6.19
N MET A 96 -8.37 7.42 -6.72
CA MET A 96 -7.29 8.40 -6.61
C MET A 96 -7.58 9.68 -7.40
N GLU A 97 -8.29 9.60 -8.51
CA GLU A 97 -8.75 10.79 -9.26
C GLU A 97 -9.71 11.65 -8.43
N ASN A 98 -10.63 11.05 -7.67
CA ASN A 98 -11.53 11.79 -6.79
C ASN A 98 -10.78 12.51 -5.66
N ILE A 99 -9.85 11.82 -4.98
CA ILE A 99 -9.01 12.44 -3.95
C ILE A 99 -8.25 13.64 -4.53
N VAL A 100 -7.62 13.45 -5.70
CA VAL A 100 -6.85 14.51 -6.34
C VAL A 100 -7.74 15.70 -6.67
N ASN A 101 -8.94 15.48 -7.22
CA ASN A 101 -9.86 16.56 -7.55
C ASN A 101 -10.36 17.33 -6.31
N GLU A 102 -10.64 16.63 -5.21
CA GLU A 102 -11.10 17.25 -3.96
C GLU A 102 -9.99 18.02 -3.23
N CYS A 103 -8.74 17.60 -3.38
CA CYS A 103 -7.60 18.13 -2.63
C CYS A 103 -6.64 18.99 -3.46
N SER A 104 -6.96 19.26 -4.73
CA SER A 104 -6.18 20.14 -5.60
C SER A 104 -6.16 21.58 -5.07
N ALA A 105 -4.99 22.21 -5.14
CA ALA A 105 -4.76 23.61 -4.76
C ALA A 105 -5.29 24.62 -5.78
#